data_AF-V4T1E5-F1
#
_entry.id   AF-V4T1E5-F1
#
_cell.length_a   1.000
_cell.length_b   1.000
_cell.length_c   1.000
_cell.angle_alpha   90.00
_cell.angle_beta   90.00
_cell.angle_gamma   90.00
#
_symmetry.space_group_name_H-M   'P 1'
#
loop_
_entity.id
_entity.type
_entity.pdbx_description
1 polymer ?
#
loop_
_entity_poly.entity_id
_entity_poly.type
_entity_poly.pdbx_seq_one_letter_code
_entity_poly.pdbx_strand_id
1 'polypeptide(L)'
;MDSSSVQERLNAVFRHLLQQPCEAKPLQKQEAAEPVIIGGMVLDIHATPSIPANPRTTTPGKVNYVLGCVARNVAECMSKLGAKPYMISALGLDMAGDFAFYFVVS
;
A
#
# COMPACT_ATOMS: atom_id res chain seq x y z
N MET A 1 0.39 -16.61 36.24
CA MET A 1 1.12 -16.06 35.08
C MET A 1 2.12 -15.07 35.63
N ASP A 2 3.41 -15.32 35.42
CA ASP A 2 4.48 -14.66 36.17
C ASP A 2 5.00 -13.44 35.39
N SER A 3 4.86 -12.24 35.96
CA SER A 3 5.11 -10.94 35.33
C SER A 3 6.55 -10.77 34.82
N SER A 4 7.50 -11.52 35.41
CA SER A 4 8.92 -11.53 35.01
C SER A 4 9.12 -11.97 33.56
N SER A 5 8.43 -13.04 33.15
CA SER A 5 8.58 -13.63 31.80
C SER A 5 8.11 -12.69 30.67
N VAL A 6 7.09 -11.86 30.92
CA VAL A 6 6.58 -10.87 29.96
C VAL A 6 7.59 -9.73 29.79
N GLN A 7 8.19 -9.28 30.90
CA GLN A 7 9.17 -8.21 30.90
C GLN A 7 10.44 -8.61 30.13
N GLU A 8 10.91 -9.84 30.27
CA GLU A 8 12.05 -10.37 29.53
C GLU A 8 11.80 -10.40 28.01
N ARG A 9 10.60 -10.83 27.60
CA ARG A 9 10.21 -10.84 26.17
C ARG A 9 10.09 -9.42 25.61
N LEU A 10 9.51 -8.49 26.36
CA LEU A 10 9.45 -7.08 25.97
C LEU A 10 10.85 -6.47 25.84
N ASN A 11 11.75 -6.75 26.79
CA ASN A 11 13.12 -6.25 26.75
C ASN A 11 13.92 -6.86 25.59
N ALA A 12 13.68 -8.13 25.22
CA ALA A 12 14.28 -8.76 24.05
C ALA A 12 13.82 -8.10 22.74
N VAL A 13 12.51 -7.85 22.60
CA VAL A 13 11.95 -7.13 21.44
C VAL A 13 12.50 -5.71 21.37
N PHE A 14 12.52 -4.99 22.48
CA PHE A 14 13.02 -3.61 22.54
C PHE A 14 14.48 -3.51 22.12
N ARG A 15 15.34 -4.43 22.60
CA ARG A 15 16.75 -4.48 22.18
C ARG A 15 16.91 -4.74 20.68
N HIS A 16 16.06 -5.57 20.09
CA HIS A 16 16.12 -5.84 18.65
C HIS A 16 15.58 -4.67 17.80
N LEU A 17 14.52 -3.99 18.27
CA LEU A 17 13.96 -2.82 17.59
C LEU A 17 14.84 -1.58 17.71
N LEU A 18 15.58 -1.45 18.82
CA LEU A 18 16.52 -0.34 19.06
C LEU A 18 17.94 -0.61 18.55
N GLN A 19 18.25 -1.84 18.13
CA GLN A 19 19.41 -2.05 17.28
C GLN A 19 19.20 -1.18 16.05
N GLN A 20 20.02 -0.12 15.93
CA GLN A 20 20.00 0.76 14.79
C GLN A 20 20.02 -0.08 13.51
N PRO A 21 19.34 0.35 12.43
CA PRO A 21 19.44 -0.34 11.15
C PRO A 21 20.93 -0.61 10.89
N CYS A 22 21.27 -1.88 10.58
CA CYS A 22 22.62 -2.33 10.25
C CYS A 22 23.42 -1.16 9.71
N GLU A 23 24.58 -0.81 10.32
CA GLU A 23 25.47 0.25 9.86
C GLU A 23 25.43 0.27 8.33
N ALA A 24 24.63 1.17 7.77
CA ALA A 24 24.60 1.36 6.35
C ALA A 24 25.95 2.00 6.11
N LYS A 25 26.92 1.20 5.64
CA LYS A 25 28.19 1.71 5.11
C LYS A 25 27.86 3.00 4.38
N PRO A 26 28.57 4.12 4.63
CA PRO A 26 28.22 5.39 4.00
C PRO A 26 28.10 5.09 2.51
N LEU A 27 26.87 5.11 2.01
CA LEU A 27 26.64 4.97 0.59
C LEU A 27 27.43 6.15 0.05
N GLN A 28 28.50 5.83 -0.69
CA GLN A 28 29.03 6.76 -1.66
C GLN A 28 27.83 7.38 -2.35
N LYS A 29 27.91 8.67 -2.69
CA LYS A 29 26.86 9.39 -3.42
C LYS A 29 26.67 8.76 -4.81
N GLN A 30 26.17 7.53 -4.83
CA GLN A 30 25.48 6.91 -5.92
C GLN A 30 24.20 7.72 -6.00
N GLU A 31 24.00 8.33 -7.15
CA GLU A 31 22.68 8.76 -7.58
C GLU A 31 21.73 7.59 -7.28
N ALA A 32 20.84 7.78 -6.30
CA ALA A 32 20.02 6.70 -5.77
C ALA A 32 19.16 6.16 -6.91
N ALA A 33 19.37 4.91 -7.30
CA ALA A 33 18.62 4.30 -8.39
C ALA A 33 17.12 4.34 -8.05
N GLU A 34 16.32 4.86 -8.98
CA GLU A 34 14.86 4.92 -8.81
C GLU A 34 14.27 3.50 -8.86
N PRO A 35 13.45 3.09 -7.88
CA PRO A 35 12.91 1.75 -7.83
C PRO A 35 11.91 1.52 -8.97
N VAL A 36 11.98 0.37 -9.63
CA VAL A 36 10.99 -0.05 -10.64
C VAL A 36 10.05 -1.07 -10.02
N ILE A 37 8.75 -0.82 -10.14
CA ILE A 37 7.68 -1.69 -9.63
C ILE A 37 6.88 -2.20 -10.82
N ILE A 38 6.73 -3.52 -10.89
CA ILE A 38 6.01 -4.19 -11.97
C ILE A 38 4.88 -5.01 -11.35
N GLY A 39 3.64 -4.77 -11.78
CA GLY A 39 2.51 -5.56 -11.32
C GLY A 39 1.16 -4.94 -11.66
N GLY A 40 0.09 -5.58 -11.20
CA GLY A 40 -1.28 -5.14 -11.47
C GLY A 40 -1.71 -3.91 -10.68
N MET A 41 -2.74 -3.26 -11.20
CA MET A 41 -3.56 -2.25 -10.54
C MET A 41 -5.02 -2.68 -10.67
N VAL A 42 -5.79 -2.55 -9.59
CA VAL A 42 -7.22 -2.91 -9.57
C VAL A 42 -8.00 -1.75 -8.96
N LEU A 43 -9.21 -1.51 -9.46
CA LEU A 43 -10.18 -0.62 -8.82
C LEU A 43 -11.21 -1.45 -8.07
N ASP A 44 -11.14 -1.42 -6.74
CA ASP A 44 -12.13 -2.04 -5.86
C ASP A 44 -13.36 -1.12 -5.74
N ILE A 45 -14.54 -1.66 -6.03
CA ILE A 45 -15.82 -0.94 -5.95
C ILE A 45 -16.61 -1.49 -4.77
N HIS A 46 -16.63 -0.73 -3.69
CA HIS A 46 -17.34 -1.11 -2.47
C HIS A 46 -18.72 -0.45 -2.44
N ALA A 47 -19.75 -1.21 -2.81
CA ALA A 47 -21.13 -0.80 -2.67
C ALA A 47 -21.68 -1.22 -1.29
N THR A 48 -22.04 -0.25 -0.46
CA THR A 48 -22.62 -0.47 0.87
C THR A 48 -24.07 0.02 0.86
N PRO A 49 -25.06 -0.89 0.98
CA PRO A 49 -26.47 -0.51 0.95
C PRO A 49 -26.87 0.17 2.27
N SER A 50 -27.78 1.15 2.21
CA SER A 50 -28.28 1.85 3.42
C SER A 50 -29.46 1.15 4.08
N ILE A 51 -30.07 0.21 3.36
CA ILE A 51 -31.16 -0.66 3.80
C ILE A 51 -30.87 -2.10 3.34
N PRO A 52 -31.52 -3.15 3.87
CA PRO A 52 -31.31 -4.51 3.40
C PRO A 52 -31.49 -4.62 1.87
N ALA A 53 -30.50 -5.20 1.21
CA ALA A 53 -30.51 -5.33 -0.24
C ALA A 53 -31.54 -6.37 -0.69
N ASN A 54 -32.38 -6.01 -1.66
CA ASN A 54 -33.30 -6.94 -2.30
C ASN A 54 -32.71 -7.41 -3.65
N PRO A 55 -32.43 -8.71 -3.84
CA PRO A 55 -31.81 -9.23 -5.05
C PRO A 55 -32.54 -8.82 -6.34
N ARG A 56 -31.77 -8.51 -7.40
CA ARG A 56 -32.26 -8.07 -8.72
C ARG A 56 -33.00 -6.72 -8.72
N THR A 57 -32.85 -5.93 -7.66
CA THR A 57 -33.39 -4.56 -7.58
C THR A 57 -32.30 -3.55 -7.23
N THR A 58 -32.58 -2.27 -7.45
CA THR A 58 -31.70 -1.18 -7.02
C THR A 58 -31.99 -0.84 -5.56
N THR A 59 -30.95 -0.88 -4.71
CA THR A 59 -31.03 -0.50 -3.30
C THR A 59 -30.24 0.80 -3.08
N PRO A 60 -30.81 1.82 -2.43
CA PRO A 60 -30.06 3.02 -2.10
C PRO A 60 -28.88 2.70 -1.18
N GLY A 61 -27.80 3.47 -1.29
CA GLY A 61 -26.57 3.22 -0.55
C GLY A 61 -25.43 4.15 -0.98
N LYS A 62 -24.22 3.81 -0.57
CA LYS A 62 -22.98 4.51 -0.94
C LYS A 62 -22.08 3.58 -1.75
N VAL A 63 -21.44 4.12 -2.78
CA VAL A 63 -20.37 3.45 -3.52
C VAL A 63 -19.06 4.14 -3.20
N ASN A 64 -18.04 3.38 -2.81
CA ASN A 64 -16.69 3.88 -2.62
C ASN A 64 -15.77 3.20 -3.64
N TYR A 65 -14.98 4.01 -4.34
CA TYR A 65 -13.98 3.55 -5.30
C TYR A 65 -12.62 3.61 -4.62
N VAL A 66 -11.93 2.48 -4.57
CA VAL A 66 -10.64 2.35 -3.88
C VAL A 66 -9.67 1.68 -4.84
N LEU A 67 -8.57 2.33 -5.17
CA LEU A 67 -7.50 1.64 -5.89
C LEU A 67 -6.95 0.53 -4.99
N GLY A 68 -6.47 -0.56 -5.59
CA GLY A 68 -6.01 -1.78 -4.93
C GLY A 68 -4.72 -2.32 -5.54
N CYS A 69 -4.44 -3.60 -5.31
CA CYS A 69 -3.22 -4.35 -5.66
C CYS A 69 -1.93 -4.04 -4.89
N VAL A 70 -1.13 -5.09 -4.70
CA VAL A 70 0.16 -5.03 -3.98
C VAL A 70 1.13 -4.05 -4.63
N ALA A 71 1.33 -4.13 -5.94
CA ALA A 71 2.31 -3.31 -6.64
C ALA A 71 2.00 -1.81 -6.52
N ARG A 72 0.74 -1.41 -6.75
CA ARG A 72 0.26 -0.03 -6.52
C ARG A 72 0.44 0.40 -5.06
N ASN A 73 0.07 -0.44 -4.09
CA ASN A 73 0.23 -0.12 -2.66
C ASN A 73 1.71 0.17 -2.32
N VAL A 74 2.62 -0.66 -2.85
CA VAL A 74 4.07 -0.48 -2.64
C VAL A 74 4.54 0.82 -3.30
N ALA A 75 4.11 1.10 -4.54
CA ALA A 75 4.43 2.34 -5.24
C ALA A 75 3.95 3.57 -4.46
N GLU A 76 2.70 3.54 -3.97
CA GLU A 76 2.12 4.62 -3.17
C GLU A 76 2.91 4.87 -1.89
N CYS A 77 3.25 3.81 -1.16
CA CYS A 77 4.03 3.90 0.07
C CYS A 77 5.43 4.48 -0.21
N MET A 78 6.09 4.03 -1.28
CA MET A 78 7.40 4.55 -1.68
C MET A 78 7.32 6.04 -2.02
N SER A 79 6.33 6.46 -2.80
CA SER A 79 6.11 7.88 -3.12
C SER A 79 5.85 8.72 -1.87
N LYS A 80 5.01 8.24 -0.95
CA LYS A 80 4.71 8.92 0.33
C LYS A 80 5.93 9.03 1.26
N LEU A 81 6.89 8.11 1.13
CA LEU A 81 8.16 8.13 1.87
C LEU A 81 9.25 8.97 1.18
N GLY A 82 8.96 9.59 0.03
CA GLY A 82 9.87 10.49 -0.68
C GLY A 82 10.74 9.81 -1.76
N ALA A 83 10.52 8.52 -2.03
CA ALA A 83 11.11 7.86 -3.19
C ALA A 83 10.30 8.18 -4.46
N LYS A 84 10.88 7.90 -5.64
CA LYS A 84 10.22 8.06 -6.93
C LYS A 84 10.16 6.72 -7.67
N PRO A 85 9.18 5.86 -7.37
CA PRO A 85 9.07 4.58 -8.04
C PRO A 85 8.54 4.74 -9.48
N TYR A 86 9.12 3.99 -10.41
CA TYR A 86 8.59 3.83 -11.77
C TYR A 86 7.65 2.62 -11.81
N MET A 87 6.36 2.85 -12.05
CA MET A 87 5.34 1.79 -12.06
C MET A 87 5.05 1.32 -13.49
N ILE A 88 5.13 0.00 -13.72
CA ILE A 88 4.75 -0.67 -14.97
C ILE A 88 3.54 -1.56 -14.68
N SER A 89 2.42 -1.25 -15.33
CA SER A 89 1.17 -2.02 -15.24
C SER A 89 0.45 -2.09 -16.59
N ALA A 90 -0.48 -3.03 -16.71
CA ALA A 90 -1.44 -3.06 -17.81
C ALA A 90 -2.74 -2.40 -17.36
N LEU A 91 -3.20 -1.39 -18.10
CA LEU A 91 -4.43 -0.67 -17.84
C LEU A 91 -5.45 -0.94 -18.94
N GLY A 92 -6.73 -1.01 -18.56
CA GLY A 92 -7.84 -1.03 -19.51
C GLY A 92 -8.06 0.35 -20.15
N LEU A 93 -8.74 0.38 -21.30
CA LEU A 93 -9.26 1.62 -21.89
C LEU A 93 -10.69 1.86 -21.39
N ASP A 94 -10.82 1.98 -20.08
CA ASP A 94 -12.08 2.16 -19.38
C ASP A 94 -11.90 3.07 -18.16
N MET A 95 -13.01 3.32 -17.46
CA MET A 95 -13.02 4.15 -16.26
C MET A 95 -12.00 3.65 -15.21
N ALA A 96 -11.83 2.35 -15.04
CA ALA A 96 -10.92 1.80 -14.03
C ALA A 96 -9.46 2.04 -14.44
N GLY A 97 -9.15 1.90 -15.73
CA GLY A 97 -7.86 2.28 -16.31
C GLY A 97 -7.54 3.76 -16.12
N ASP A 98 -8.51 4.66 -16.37
CA ASP A 98 -8.33 6.10 -16.16
C ASP A 98 -8.04 6.42 -14.68
N PHE A 99 -8.82 5.86 -13.75
CA PHE A 99 -8.57 6.01 -12.31
C PHE A 99 -7.17 5.55 -11.90
N ALA A 100 -6.72 4.41 -12.44
CA ALA A 100 -5.39 3.88 -12.19
C ALA A 100 -4.28 4.76 -12.81
N PHE A 101 -4.51 5.34 -13.98
CA PHE A 101 -3.54 6.19 -14.66
C PHE A 101 -3.26 7.48 -13.88
N TYR A 102 -4.30 8.18 -13.40
CA TYR A 102 -4.14 9.42 -12.62
C TYR A 102 -3.28 9.23 -11.36
N PHE A 103 -3.35 8.05 -10.74
CA PHE A 103 -2.53 7.73 -9.58
C PHE A 103 -1.03 7.71 -9.89
N VAL A 104 -0.63 7.21 -11.06
CA VAL A 104 0.80 7.09 -11.44
C VAL A 104 1.41 8.44 -11.83
N VAL A 105 0.58 9.42 -12.18
CA VAL A 105 1.01 10.76 -12.65
C VAL A 105 0.99 11.81 -11.53
N SER A 106 0.43 11.50 -10.35
CA SER A 106 0.31 12.41 -9.19
C SER A 106 1.43 12.24 -8.18
#